data_AF-X1N375-F1
#
_entry.id   AF-X1N375-F1
#
_cell.length_a   1.000
_cell.length_b   1.000
_cell.length_c   1.000
_cell.angle_alpha   90.00
_cell.angle_beta   90.00
_cell.angle_gamma   90.00
#
_symmetry.space_group_name_H-M   'P 1'
#
loop_
_entity.id
_entity.type
_entity.pdbx_description
1 polymer ?
#
loop_
_entity_poly.entity_id
_entity_poly.type
_entity_poly.pdbx_seq_one_letter_code
_entity_poly.pdbx_strand_id
1 'polypeptide(L)'
;PDFDAINFTQDGAWHELDLSGIIPVGVKAVSVRIKIGDAVVQKRARFRAVGDTNTLHTCEIHSQVSNFFIVARFDIGVDSNRKIEYYIDAPGISTLQLVIRAWWF
;
A
#
# COMPACT_ATOMS: atom_id res chain seq x y z
N PRO A 1 7.47 10.62 6.95
CA PRO A 1 6.83 11.22 5.76
C PRO A 1 5.73 10.25 5.31
N ASP A 2 4.59 10.74 4.84
CA ASP A 2 3.53 9.87 4.29
C ASP A 2 3.57 9.91 2.75
N PHE A 3 2.87 8.98 2.10
CA PHE A 3 2.88 8.81 0.65
C PHE A 3 1.52 9.15 0.02
N ASP A 4 1.54 9.70 -1.19
CA ASP A 4 0.36 9.96 -2.02
C ASP A 4 0.53 9.36 -3.42
N ALA A 5 -0.48 9.53 -4.28
CA ALA A 5 -0.58 8.88 -5.59
C ALA A 5 0.64 9.08 -6.50
N ILE A 6 1.37 10.20 -6.37
CA ILE A 6 2.55 10.48 -7.21
C ILE A 6 3.79 9.71 -6.76
N ASN A 7 3.78 9.15 -5.54
CA ASN A 7 4.88 8.33 -5.03
C ASN A 7 4.83 6.88 -5.52
N PHE A 8 3.76 6.48 -6.22
CA PHE A 8 3.54 5.10 -6.66
C PHE A 8 3.61 4.97 -8.17
N THR A 9 4.25 3.90 -8.63
CA THR A 9 4.12 3.42 -10.01
C THR A 9 2.81 2.64 -10.13
N GLN A 10 1.94 3.03 -11.07
CA GLN A 10 0.58 2.48 -11.18
C GLN A 10 0.35 1.77 -12.52
N ASP A 11 1.18 0.77 -12.78
CA ASP A 11 1.29 0.06 -14.07
C ASP A 11 0.74 -1.37 -14.04
N GLY A 12 0.10 -1.79 -12.94
CA GLY A 12 -0.36 -3.16 -12.78
C GLY A 12 0.79 -4.17 -12.62
N ALA A 13 1.92 -3.75 -12.04
CA ALA A 13 3.00 -4.61 -11.58
C ALA A 13 3.29 -4.41 -10.08
N TRP A 14 4.03 -5.36 -9.50
CA TRP A 14 4.52 -5.25 -8.13
C TRP A 14 5.78 -4.39 -8.07
N HIS A 15 5.81 -3.45 -7.14
CA HIS A 15 6.94 -2.54 -6.89
C HIS A 15 7.30 -2.52 -5.41
N GLU A 16 8.57 -2.24 -5.11
CA GLU A 16 9.03 -2.03 -3.75
C GLU A 16 8.80 -0.58 -3.32
N LEU A 17 8.34 -0.39 -2.08
CA LEU A 17 8.27 0.91 -1.41
C LEU A 17 9.26 0.94 -0.25
N ASP A 18 10.16 1.92 -0.25
CA ASP A 18 11.14 2.13 0.81
C ASP A 18 10.55 2.97 1.95
N LEU A 19 10.49 2.40 3.15
CA LEU A 19 10.00 3.04 4.38
C LEU A 19 11.15 3.51 5.29
N SER A 20 12.41 3.37 4.85
CA SER A 20 13.59 3.61 5.68
C SER A 20 13.73 5.05 6.20
N GLY A 21 13.10 6.01 5.53
CA GLY A 21 12.99 7.40 5.98
C GLY A 21 11.92 7.65 7.05
N ILE A 22 11.20 6.62 7.50
CA ILE A 22 10.08 6.71 8.45
C ILE A 22 10.29 5.80 9.65
N ILE A 23 10.67 4.54 9.41
CA ILE A 23 10.77 3.52 10.46
C ILE A 23 12.25 3.20 10.79
N PRO A 24 12.57 2.87 12.05
CA PRO A 24 13.93 2.51 12.44
C PRO A 24 14.34 1.11 11.93
N VAL A 25 15.65 0.84 11.94
CA VAL A 25 16.22 -0.48 11.63
C VAL A 25 15.70 -1.52 12.62
N GLY A 26 15.34 -2.71 12.14
CA GLY A 26 14.87 -3.82 12.97
C GLY A 26 13.35 -3.94 13.11
N VAL A 27 12.58 -3.00 12.55
CA VAL A 27 11.12 -3.11 12.46
C VAL A 27 10.72 -4.30 11.59
N LYS A 28 9.78 -5.11 12.09
CA LYS A 28 9.26 -6.30 11.41
C LYS A 28 7.88 -6.11 10.80
N ALA A 29 7.12 -5.14 11.29
CA ALA A 29 5.78 -4.85 10.78
C ALA A 29 5.41 -3.37 10.97
N VAL A 30 4.56 -2.87 10.08
CA VAL A 30 3.99 -1.52 10.12
C VAL A 30 2.48 -1.57 10.05
N SER A 31 1.82 -0.67 10.78
CA SER A 31 0.39 -0.39 10.60
C SER A 31 0.22 0.78 9.66
N VAL A 32 -0.56 0.58 8.61
CA VAL A 32 -0.81 1.59 7.58
C VAL A 32 -2.28 1.98 7.55
N ARG A 33 -2.56 3.25 7.28
CA ARG A 33 -3.88 3.72 6.87
C ARG A 33 -3.80 4.05 5.38
N ILE A 34 -4.65 3.40 4.60
CA ILE A 34 -4.75 3.66 3.16
C ILE A 34 -6.10 4.29 2.86
N LYS A 35 -6.10 5.33 2.03
CA LYS A 35 -7.29 5.95 1.45
C LYS A 35 -7.19 5.86 -0.06
N ILE A 36 -8.24 5.37 -0.71
CA ILE A 36 -8.35 5.38 -2.18
C ILE A 36 -9.64 6.05 -2.64
N GLY A 37 -9.68 6.51 -3.88
CA GLY A 37 -10.88 6.96 -4.58
C GLY A 37 -10.63 7.07 -6.08
N ASP A 38 -11.61 6.64 -6.88
CA ASP A 38 -11.51 6.67 -8.34
C ASP A 38 -12.90 6.78 -9.00
N ALA A 39 -12.96 7.31 -10.22
CA ALA A 39 -14.19 7.38 -11.01
C ALA A 39 -14.61 6.00 -11.56
N VAL A 40 -13.65 5.07 -11.72
CA VAL A 40 -13.87 3.70 -12.15
C VAL A 40 -13.96 2.80 -10.93
N VAL A 41 -15.01 1.98 -10.87
CA VAL A 41 -15.18 0.96 -9.83
C VAL A 41 -14.23 -0.21 -10.06
N GLN A 42 -13.96 -0.98 -9.00
CA GLN A 42 -13.09 -2.15 -8.98
C GLN A 42 -11.61 -1.86 -9.26
N LYS A 43 -11.16 -0.61 -9.08
CA LYS A 43 -9.72 -0.28 -9.07
C LYS A 43 -9.09 -0.66 -7.76
N ARG A 44 -8.03 -1.45 -7.80
CA ARG A 44 -7.42 -2.11 -6.63
C ARG A 44 -6.04 -1.55 -6.32
N ALA A 45 -5.78 -1.39 -5.03
CA ALA A 45 -4.45 -1.25 -4.47
C ALA A 45 -4.20 -2.41 -3.52
N ARG A 46 -3.02 -3.02 -3.65
CA ARG A 46 -2.60 -4.21 -2.90
C ARG A 46 -1.26 -3.96 -2.27
N PHE A 47 -1.08 -4.50 -1.06
CA PHE A 47 0.15 -4.36 -0.29
C PHE A 47 0.50 -5.68 0.39
N ARG A 48 1.80 -5.99 0.47
CA ARG A 48 2.30 -7.23 1.09
C ARG A 48 3.74 -7.09 1.57
N ALA A 49 4.21 -8.09 2.31
CA ALA A 49 5.62 -8.24 2.62
C ALA A 49 6.42 -8.56 1.35
N VAL A 50 7.66 -8.06 1.27
CA VAL A 50 8.56 -8.27 0.12
C VAL A 50 8.74 -9.77 -0.15
N GLY A 51 8.56 -10.18 -1.40
CA GLY A 51 8.71 -11.57 -1.85
C GLY A 51 7.56 -12.51 -1.47
N ASP A 52 6.51 -12.07 -0.76
CA ASP A 52 5.37 -12.95 -0.45
C ASP A 52 4.53 -13.22 -1.72
N THR A 53 4.61 -14.43 -2.26
CA THR A 53 3.83 -14.81 -3.44
C THR A 53 2.39 -15.26 -3.13
N ASN A 54 2.01 -15.38 -1.86
CA ASN A 54 0.68 -15.82 -1.47
C ASN A 54 -0.35 -14.69 -1.57
N THR A 55 -1.27 -14.84 -2.52
CA THR A 55 -2.38 -13.89 -2.74
C THR A 55 -3.29 -13.71 -1.51
N LEU A 56 -3.41 -14.71 -0.64
CA LEU A 56 -4.24 -14.61 0.58
C LEU A 56 -3.59 -13.78 1.69
N HIS A 57 -2.28 -13.58 1.64
CA HIS A 57 -1.55 -12.74 2.61
C HIS A 57 -1.45 -11.28 2.15
N THR A 58 -2.08 -10.94 1.03
CA THR A 58 -2.08 -9.60 0.48
C THR A 58 -3.21 -8.77 1.07
N CYS A 59 -2.90 -7.60 1.60
CA CYS A 59 -3.90 -6.62 1.98
C CYS A 59 -4.42 -5.90 0.74
N GLU A 60 -5.73 -5.90 0.52
CA GLU A 60 -6.36 -5.27 -0.66
C GLU A 60 -7.42 -4.25 -0.24
N ILE A 61 -7.42 -3.12 -0.95
CA ILE A 61 -8.50 -2.14 -0.94
C ILE A 61 -8.89 -1.82 -2.38
N HIS A 62 -10.18 -1.69 -2.67
CA HIS A 62 -10.65 -1.37 -4.03
C HIS A 62 -11.84 -0.41 -4.05
N SER A 63 -11.97 0.37 -5.13
CA SER A 63 -13.09 1.29 -5.32
C SER A 63 -14.42 0.52 -5.46
N GLN A 64 -15.30 0.59 -4.47
CA GLN A 64 -16.60 -0.10 -4.51
C GLN A 64 -17.69 0.74 -5.17
N VAL A 65 -17.56 2.06 -5.08
CA VAL A 65 -18.50 3.05 -5.63
C VAL A 65 -17.69 4.12 -6.34
N SER A 66 -18.16 4.53 -7.53
CA SER A 66 -17.53 5.59 -8.33
C SER A 66 -17.48 6.91 -7.57
N ASN A 67 -16.34 7.60 -7.62
CA ASN A 67 -16.09 8.89 -6.98
C ASN A 67 -16.32 8.91 -5.46
N PHE A 68 -16.19 7.75 -4.80
CA PHE A 68 -16.29 7.63 -3.35
C PHE A 68 -14.96 7.24 -2.73
N PHE A 69 -14.62 7.86 -1.60
CA PHE A 69 -13.40 7.54 -0.88
C PHE A 69 -13.60 6.38 0.08
N ILE A 70 -12.70 5.41 0.02
CA ILE A 70 -12.68 4.25 0.92
C ILE A 70 -11.38 4.30 1.72
N VAL A 71 -11.47 3.96 2.99
CA VAL A 71 -10.34 3.95 3.92
C VAL A 71 -10.23 2.58 4.56
N ALA A 72 -9.04 2.00 4.55
CA ALA A 72 -8.73 0.76 5.25
C ALA A 72 -7.50 0.94 6.15
N ARG A 73 -7.33 -0.01 7.06
CA ARG A 73 -6.13 -0.15 7.88
C ARG A 73 -5.62 -1.57 7.79
N PHE A 74 -4.32 -1.71 7.61
CA PHE A 74 -3.67 -2.99 7.46
C PHE A 74 -2.37 -3.01 8.25
N ASP A 75 -2.01 -4.19 8.73
CA ASP A 75 -0.69 -4.44 9.29
C ASP A 75 0.09 -5.28 8.27
N ILE A 76 1.29 -4.81 7.91
CA ILE A 76 2.08 -5.37 6.81
C ILE A 76 3.48 -5.69 7.33
N GLY A 77 3.97 -6.89 7.00
CA GLY A 77 5.34 -7.31 7.29
C GLY A 77 6.36 -6.50 6.49
N VAL A 78 7.48 -6.17 7.12
CA VAL A 78 8.55 -5.36 6.54
C VAL A 78 9.82 -6.20 6.44
N ASP A 79 10.54 -6.08 5.32
CA ASP A 79 11.82 -6.77 5.15
C ASP A 79 12.96 -6.13 5.98
N SER A 80 14.13 -6.77 6.00
CA SER A 80 15.30 -6.26 6.72
C SER A 80 15.80 -4.89 6.20
N ASN A 81 15.46 -4.53 4.96
CA ASN A 81 15.80 -3.26 4.33
C ASN A 81 14.74 -2.17 4.53
N ARG A 82 13.71 -2.43 5.34
CA ARG A 82 12.59 -1.50 5.61
C ARG A 82 11.70 -1.26 4.40
N LYS A 83 11.48 -2.29 3.59
CA LYS A 83 10.64 -2.24 2.40
C LYS A 83 9.38 -3.08 2.55
N ILE A 84 8.35 -2.67 1.81
CA ILE A 84 7.14 -3.44 1.53
C ILE A 84 6.93 -3.49 0.01
N GLU A 85 6.06 -4.38 -0.45
CA GLU A 85 5.64 -4.40 -1.85
C GLU A 85 4.22 -3.84 -2.01
N TYR A 86 4.00 -3.14 -3.11
CA TYR A 86 2.69 -2.64 -3.51
C TYR A 86 2.39 -2.97 -4.97
N TYR A 87 1.11 -3.03 -5.28
CA TYR A 87 0.58 -3.22 -6.63
C TYR A 87 -0.64 -2.33 -6.80
N ILE A 88 -0.69 -1.58 -7.91
CA ILE A 88 -1.81 -0.71 -8.23
C ILE A 88 -2.25 -0.99 -9.66
N ASP A 89 -3.54 -1.29 -9.86
CA ASP A 89 -4.10 -1.58 -11.19
C ASP A 89 -3.80 -0.45 -12.19
N ALA A 90 -3.54 -0.79 -13.46
CA ALA A 90 -3.53 0.17 -14.57
C ALA A 90 -4.98 0.48 -15.06
N PRO A 91 -5.29 1.68 -15.58
CA PRO A 91 -4.48 2.90 -15.68
C PRO A 91 -4.29 3.70 -14.37
N GLY A 92 -4.32 3.07 -13.20
CA GLY A 92 -4.10 3.71 -11.89
C GLY A 92 -5.39 3.98 -11.12
N ILE A 93 -5.20 4.52 -9.92
CA ILE A 93 -6.18 5.08 -9.01
C ILE A 93 -5.91 6.58 -8.88
N SER A 94 -6.93 7.39 -9.13
CA SER A 94 -6.86 8.85 -9.14
C SER A 94 -6.46 9.44 -7.79
N THR A 95 -7.02 8.93 -6.70
CA THR A 95 -6.65 9.33 -5.34
C THR A 95 -6.13 8.13 -4.59
N LEU A 96 -4.88 8.23 -4.11
CA LEU A 96 -4.28 7.24 -3.23
C LEU A 96 -3.44 7.96 -2.18
N GLN A 97 -3.60 7.56 -0.92
CA GLN A 97 -2.80 8.04 0.20
C GLN A 97 -2.47 6.86 1.11
N LEU A 98 -1.21 6.74 1.50
CA LEU A 98 -0.72 5.76 2.46
C LEU A 98 0.01 6.47 3.59
N VAL A 99 -0.45 6.24 4.81
CA VAL A 99 0.08 6.85 6.03
C VAL A 99 0.61 5.76 6.95
N ILE A 100 1.86 5.88 7.40
CA ILE A 100 2.43 4.97 8.41
C ILE A 100 1.98 5.45 9.80
N ARG A 101 1.30 4.59 10.55
CA ARG A 101 0.64 4.95 11.82
C ARG A 101 1.34 4.39 13.06
N ALA A 102 1.94 3.21 12.95
CA ALA A 102 2.63 2.51 14.02
C ALA A 102 3.60 1.47 13.44
N TRP A 103 4.49 0.94 14.27
CA TRP A 103 5.44 -0.13 13.91
C TRP A 103 5.83 -0.99 15.11
N TRP A 104 6.32 -2.22 14.85
CA TRP A 104 6.74 -3.20 15.85
C TRP A 104 8.06 -3.89 15.48
N PHE A 105 8.77 -4.39 16.50
CA PHE A 105 10.06 -5.10 16.40
C PHE A 105 9.93 -6.62 16.52
#